data_AF-A0A4Z2FHK4-F1
#
_entry.id   AF-A0A4Z2FHK4-F1
#
_cell.length_a   1.000
_cell.length_b   1.000
_cell.length_c   1.000
_cell.angle_alpha   90.00
_cell.angle_beta   90.00
_cell.angle_gamma   90.00
#
_symmetry.space_group_name_H-M   'P 1'
#
loop_
_entity.id
_entity.type
_entity.pdbx_description
1 polymer ?
#
loop_
_entity_poly.entity_id
_entity_poly.type
_entity_poly.pdbx_seq_one_letter_code
_entity_poly.pdbx_strand_id
1 'polypeptide(L)'
;MKEMITVFTETRKGDKSRPSRNVSTLMAKSKGFHSKYDLGVKYAEKHLRRFAPEKLLEGRNVIGLQMGTNKLASQKGMTSYGTRRHLYDSKMAMENPLDQSTISLQMGTNKGASQESKAFEVGDLVKVLHLLLLSFNFGMQIWVSYISGYVLSRQVTRNTFAVVQSMFFPVYNYSLLLSNIVLLAVYAVYQPEEEVDSDGGRQMALYGSSVIMSGLIALWCGPQSTELMFQMKEVEQEHGLGNEIGPSSEEDAYDRLWERDPKYRTSGRMFLIFNTMTFVCNLTGIICTITNLVYKALKLSSI
;
A
#
# COMPACT_ATOMS: atom_id res chain seq x y z
N MET A 1 -13.50 33.63 71.59
CA MET A 1 -14.87 34.04 71.95
C MET A 1 -15.79 33.18 71.09
N LYS A 2 -15.96 31.92 71.51
CA LYS A 2 -17.15 31.39 72.20
C LYS A 2 -18.41 31.46 71.32
N GLU A 3 -18.92 30.27 71.04
CA GLU A 3 -20.21 29.95 70.42
C GLU A 3 -21.36 30.85 70.87
N MET A 4 -22.28 31.13 69.95
CA MET A 4 -23.69 31.49 70.13
C MET A 4 -24.20 31.86 68.72
N ILE A 5 -25.28 31.35 68.12
CA ILE A 5 -26.50 30.74 68.62
C ILE A 5 -27.14 29.95 67.45
N THR A 6 -27.61 28.76 67.81
CA THR A 6 -28.51 27.83 67.13
C THR A 6 -29.88 28.47 66.81
N VAL A 7 -30.69 27.76 66.01
CA VAL A 7 -32.15 27.92 65.80
C VAL A 7 -32.51 28.87 64.65
N PHE A 8 -32.87 28.38 63.45
CA PHE A 8 -34.19 27.78 63.22
C PHE A 8 -34.12 26.59 62.25
N THR A 9 -34.37 25.41 62.80
CA THR A 9 -34.88 24.23 62.09
C THR A 9 -36.34 24.49 61.72
N GLU A 10 -36.65 24.54 60.44
CA GLU A 10 -38.02 24.24 59.98
C GLU A 10 -37.98 23.29 58.79
N THR A 11 -38.20 22.02 59.12
CA THR A 11 -38.53 20.94 58.21
C THR A 11 -39.89 21.20 57.56
N ARG A 12 -39.92 21.36 56.23
CA ARG A 12 -41.12 21.09 55.43
C ARG A 12 -40.83 20.04 54.36
N LYS A 13 -41.37 18.84 54.61
CA LYS A 13 -41.45 17.68 53.71
C LYS A 13 -42.08 18.04 52.37
N GLY A 14 -41.62 17.39 51.30
CA GLY A 14 -42.23 17.39 49.96
C GLY A 14 -41.17 17.46 48.85
N ASP A 15 -40.30 16.46 48.74
CA ASP A 15 -40.38 15.40 47.71
C ASP A 15 -40.20 15.89 46.26
N LYS A 16 -38.98 15.69 45.72
CA LYS A 16 -38.74 14.87 44.52
C LYS A 16 -37.23 14.68 44.32
N SER A 17 -36.82 13.42 44.37
CA SER A 17 -35.48 12.88 44.15
C SER A 17 -34.75 13.50 42.95
N ARG A 18 -33.61 14.15 43.20
CA ARG A 18 -32.60 14.44 42.17
C ARG A 18 -31.82 13.14 41.89
N PRO A 19 -31.77 12.63 40.64
CA PRO A 19 -30.84 11.57 40.34
C PRO A 19 -29.40 12.12 40.36
N SER A 20 -28.54 11.32 40.97
CA SER A 20 -27.12 11.53 41.21
C SER A 20 -26.36 12.03 39.99
N ARG A 21 -25.37 12.89 40.25
CA ARG A 21 -24.24 13.12 39.35
C ARG A 21 -23.63 11.75 39.00
N ASN A 22 -23.73 11.35 37.74
CA ASN A 22 -22.82 10.37 37.17
C ASN A 22 -21.86 11.14 36.25
N VAL A 23 -20.64 11.25 36.76
CA VAL A 23 -19.44 11.59 36.01
C VAL A 23 -19.27 10.49 34.95
N SER A 24 -19.38 10.84 33.67
CA SER A 24 -19.01 9.93 32.58
C SER A 24 -18.12 10.67 31.59
N THR A 25 -16.84 10.67 31.95
CA THR A 25 -15.71 10.83 31.05
C THR A 25 -15.80 9.82 29.90
N LEU A 26 -15.42 10.28 28.70
CA LEU A 26 -14.76 9.55 27.60
C LEU A 26 -15.55 8.77 26.51
N MET A 27 -15.04 9.02 25.29
CA MET A 27 -14.97 8.22 24.05
C MET A 27 -16.09 8.29 22.99
N ALA A 28 -15.67 8.71 21.78
CA ALA A 28 -16.37 8.54 20.51
C ALA A 28 -15.99 7.21 19.85
N LYS A 29 -16.96 6.50 19.26
CA LYS A 29 -16.79 5.18 18.66
C LYS A 29 -16.30 5.29 17.21
N SER A 30 -15.20 4.61 16.88
CA SER A 30 -14.82 4.33 15.48
C SER A 30 -15.71 3.21 14.91
N LYS A 31 -16.09 3.34 13.64
CA LYS A 31 -16.84 2.28 12.94
C LYS A 31 -16.00 1.01 12.87
N GLY A 32 -16.54 -0.13 13.31
CA GLY A 32 -15.96 -1.46 13.10
C GLY A 32 -15.66 -2.29 14.36
N PHE A 33 -15.78 -1.74 15.57
CA PHE A 33 -15.53 -2.50 16.80
C PHE A 33 -16.83 -2.98 17.46
N HIS A 34 -17.08 -4.29 17.41
CA HIS A 34 -18.23 -4.93 18.05
C HIS A 34 -17.92 -5.26 19.52
N SER A 35 -18.18 -4.31 20.41
CA SER A 35 -18.25 -4.54 21.86
C SER A 35 -19.68 -4.92 22.28
N LYS A 36 -19.82 -5.86 23.23
CA LYS A 36 -21.11 -6.32 23.79
C LYS A 36 -21.84 -5.24 24.62
N TYR A 37 -21.15 -4.18 25.01
CA TYR A 37 -21.72 -3.05 25.75
C TYR A 37 -21.50 -1.76 24.96
N ASP A 38 -22.60 -1.10 24.59
CA ASP A 38 -22.61 0.19 23.89
C ASP A 38 -22.64 1.32 24.93
N LEU A 39 -21.53 2.04 25.05
CA LEU A 39 -21.41 3.26 25.86
C LEU A 39 -21.16 4.43 24.90
N GLY A 40 -22.17 5.29 24.73
CA GLY A 40 -22.14 6.46 23.85
C GLY A 40 -23.54 6.88 23.36
N VAL A 41 -23.66 8.07 22.77
CA VAL A 41 -24.91 8.52 22.13
C VAL A 41 -25.17 7.66 20.90
N LYS A 42 -26.33 6.99 20.86
CA LYS A 42 -26.74 6.10 19.77
C LYS A 42 -26.74 6.87 18.44
N TYR A 43 -26.00 6.38 17.44
CA TYR A 43 -26.14 6.88 16.07
C TYR A 43 -27.55 6.58 15.58
N ALA A 44 -28.24 7.59 15.03
CA ALA A 44 -29.58 7.42 14.48
C ALA A 44 -29.53 6.44 13.31
N GLU A 45 -30.09 5.25 13.52
CA GLU A 45 -30.24 4.25 12.48
C GLU A 45 -31.39 4.65 11.57
N LYS A 46 -31.22 4.49 10.24
CA LYS A 46 -32.27 4.88 9.29
C LYS A 46 -33.55 4.11 9.59
N HIS A 47 -34.60 4.81 10.03
CA HIS A 47 -35.88 4.16 10.26
C HIS A 47 -36.63 4.06 8.94
N LEU A 48 -36.52 2.91 8.27
CA LEU A 48 -37.24 2.61 7.02
C LEU A 48 -38.75 2.52 7.30
N ARG A 49 -39.47 3.63 7.18
CA ARG A 49 -40.94 3.64 7.16
C ARG A 49 -41.40 3.37 5.74
N ARG A 50 -42.09 2.25 5.51
CA ARG A 50 -42.78 2.00 4.24
C ARG A 50 -44.06 2.81 4.24
N PHE A 51 -44.13 3.80 3.35
CA PHE A 51 -45.35 4.58 3.12
C PHE A 51 -46.02 4.08 1.84
N ALA A 52 -47.35 4.16 1.78
CA ALA A 52 -48.10 3.87 0.56
C ALA A 52 -47.63 4.80 -0.58
N PRO A 53 -47.60 4.31 -1.84
CA PRO A 53 -47.02 5.04 -2.96
C PRO A 53 -47.69 6.40 -3.22
N GLU A 54 -48.99 6.53 -2.98
CA GLU A 54 -49.71 7.81 -3.09
C GLU A 54 -49.21 8.84 -2.07
N LYS A 55 -48.98 8.42 -0.81
CA LYS A 55 -48.43 9.29 0.26
C LYS A 55 -47.01 9.76 -0.04
N LEU A 56 -46.21 8.95 -0.75
CA LEU A 56 -44.87 9.34 -1.19
C LEU A 56 -44.93 10.35 -2.35
N LEU A 57 -45.96 10.27 -3.19
CA LEU A 57 -46.17 11.17 -4.31
C LEU A 57 -46.62 12.56 -3.83
N GLU A 58 -47.54 12.63 -2.86
CA GLU A 58 -48.00 13.88 -2.25
C GLU A 58 -46.87 14.64 -1.54
N GLY A 59 -45.93 13.92 -0.92
CA GLY A 59 -44.77 14.51 -0.25
C GLY A 59 -43.73 15.13 -1.20
N ARG A 60 -43.72 14.78 -2.49
CA ARG A 60 -42.74 15.30 -3.46
C ARG A 60 -42.92 16.79 -3.75
N ASN A 61 -44.14 17.33 -3.58
CA ASN A 61 -44.42 18.75 -3.83
C ASN A 61 -44.34 19.63 -2.57
N VAL A 62 -44.32 19.04 -1.37
CA VAL A 62 -44.31 19.78 -0.09
C VAL A 62 -42.90 19.91 0.49
N ILE A 63 -41.96 19.03 0.10
CA ILE A 63 -40.57 19.11 0.54
C ILE A 63 -39.80 20.03 -0.41
N GLY A 64 -39.92 21.34 -0.16
CA GLY A 64 -39.11 22.35 -0.84
C GLY A 64 -37.61 22.15 -0.60
N LEU A 65 -36.81 22.79 -1.45
CA LEU A 65 -35.33 22.88 -1.44
C LEU A 65 -34.64 23.10 -0.07
N GLN A 66 -35.37 23.34 1.01
CA GLN A 66 -34.87 23.51 2.38
C GLN A 66 -34.42 22.21 3.06
N MET A 67 -34.78 21.02 2.54
CA MET A 67 -34.13 19.77 2.97
C MET A 67 -32.80 19.64 2.24
N GLY A 68 -31.81 20.40 2.72
CA GLY A 68 -30.47 20.48 2.17
C GLY A 68 -29.84 19.11 1.91
N THR A 69 -29.18 18.98 0.76
CA THR A 69 -28.38 17.81 0.42
C THR A 69 -27.22 17.66 1.43
N ASN A 70 -27.12 16.48 2.07
CA ASN A 70 -25.99 16.15 2.94
C ASN A 70 -24.65 16.12 2.18
N LYS A 71 -24.67 15.92 0.84
CA LYS A 71 -23.45 15.79 0.04
C LYS A 71 -22.59 17.05 -0.02
N LEU A 72 -23.16 18.22 0.27
CA LEU A 72 -22.44 19.50 0.36
C LEU A 72 -22.38 20.02 1.81
N ALA A 73 -22.83 19.22 2.79
CA ALA A 73 -22.88 19.62 4.18
C ALA A 73 -21.47 19.54 4.79
N SER A 74 -20.79 20.67 4.83
CA SER A 74 -19.56 20.82 5.60
C SER A 74 -19.91 21.00 7.07
N GLN A 75 -19.25 20.24 7.96
CA GLN A 75 -19.36 20.49 9.40
C GLN A 75 -18.58 21.75 9.83
N LYS A 76 -17.87 22.39 8.89
CA LYS A 76 -17.07 23.59 9.09
C LYS A 76 -18.00 24.75 9.47
N GLY A 77 -17.87 25.23 10.71
CA GLY A 77 -18.69 26.32 11.26
C GLY A 77 -19.90 25.87 12.09
N MET A 78 -20.20 24.56 12.16
CA MET A 78 -21.20 24.06 13.11
C MET A 78 -20.60 23.99 14.52
N THR A 79 -21.28 24.56 15.52
CA THR A 79 -20.88 24.42 16.91
C THR A 79 -21.09 22.97 17.37
N SER A 80 -20.08 22.39 18.01
CA SER A 80 -20.16 21.02 18.53
C SER A 80 -21.28 20.92 19.58
N TYR A 81 -21.94 19.76 19.66
CA TYR A 81 -22.90 19.50 20.74
C TYR A 81 -22.17 19.64 22.09
N GLY A 82 -22.58 20.63 22.89
CA GLY A 82 -21.95 20.97 24.17
C GLY A 82 -21.15 22.28 24.18
N THR A 83 -20.95 22.94 23.04
CA THR A 83 -20.40 24.31 22.99
C THR A 83 -21.39 25.30 23.62
N ARG A 84 -20.90 26.30 24.39
CA ARG A 84 -21.76 27.32 25.02
C ARG A 84 -22.67 27.96 23.97
N ARG A 85 -23.98 28.02 24.24
CA ARG A 85 -24.90 28.89 23.50
C ARG A 85 -24.60 30.33 23.92
N HIS A 86 -23.98 31.11 23.05
CA HIS A 86 -23.86 32.54 23.30
C HIS A 86 -25.28 33.13 23.15
N LEU A 87 -25.87 33.60 24.24
CA LEU A 87 -27.01 34.52 24.15
C LEU A 87 -26.45 35.80 23.54
N TYR A 88 -26.81 36.08 22.30
CA TYR A 88 -26.41 37.29 21.61
C TYR A 88 -27.40 38.39 21.97
N ASP A 89 -26.98 39.37 22.76
CA ASP A 89 -27.67 40.66 22.86
C ASP A 89 -26.97 41.63 21.90
N SER A 90 -27.69 42.09 20.87
CA SER A 90 -27.18 42.97 19.81
C SER A 90 -26.76 44.36 20.33
N LYS A 91 -26.97 44.69 21.61
CA LYS A 91 -26.66 46.00 22.19
C LYS A 91 -25.38 46.06 23.03
N MET A 92 -24.68 44.95 23.26
CA MET A 92 -23.37 44.99 23.92
C MET A 92 -22.26 44.98 22.88
N ALA A 93 -21.51 46.08 22.81
CA ALA A 93 -20.33 46.20 21.98
C ALA A 93 -19.34 45.06 22.27
N MET A 94 -18.77 44.54 21.19
CA MET A 94 -17.86 43.40 21.13
C MET A 94 -16.70 43.55 22.13
N GLU A 95 -16.77 42.85 23.26
CA GLU A 95 -15.59 42.59 24.08
C GLU A 95 -14.85 41.38 23.47
N ASN A 96 -13.57 41.57 23.16
CA ASN A 96 -12.72 40.52 22.59
C ASN A 96 -12.72 39.30 23.52
N PRO A 97 -13.08 38.10 23.03
CA PRO A 97 -13.09 36.91 23.87
C PRO A 97 -11.65 36.50 24.16
N LEU A 98 -11.12 36.92 25.31
CA LEU A 98 -9.92 36.33 25.89
C LEU A 98 -10.24 34.87 26.28
N ASP A 99 -9.32 33.97 25.90
CA ASP A 99 -9.32 32.53 26.17
C ASP A 99 -10.32 31.63 25.41
N GLN A 100 -10.11 31.52 24.09
CA GLN A 100 -10.65 30.42 23.28
C GLN A 100 -9.64 29.26 23.05
N SER A 101 -8.39 29.42 23.49
CA SER A 101 -7.28 28.49 23.22
C SER A 101 -7.35 27.20 24.05
N THR A 102 -7.73 27.28 25.33
CA THR A 102 -7.64 26.12 26.24
C THR A 102 -8.88 25.21 26.20
N ILE A 103 -10.05 25.72 25.79
CA ILE A 103 -11.34 24.98 25.88
C ILE A 103 -11.70 24.25 24.57
N SER A 104 -11.09 24.63 23.43
CA SER A 104 -11.44 24.10 22.12
C SER A 104 -10.67 22.83 21.71
N LEU A 105 -9.64 22.42 22.46
CA LEU A 105 -8.82 21.25 22.11
C LEU A 105 -9.40 19.91 22.61
N GLN A 106 -10.18 19.92 23.70
CA GLN A 106 -10.80 18.70 24.24
C GLN A 106 -12.08 18.26 23.49
N MET A 107 -12.74 19.17 22.77
CA MET A 107 -13.90 18.86 21.95
C MET A 107 -13.47 18.99 20.49
N GLY A 108 -13.07 17.86 19.90
CA GLY A 108 -12.41 17.77 18.60
C GLY A 108 -12.90 18.78 17.55
N THR A 109 -11.93 19.43 16.89
CA THR A 109 -12.18 20.40 15.83
C THR A 109 -12.78 19.74 14.60
N ASN A 110 -13.89 20.28 14.11
CA ASN A 110 -14.56 19.91 12.87
C ASN A 110 -14.11 20.75 11.66
N LYS A 111 -13.07 21.58 11.82
CA LYS A 111 -12.54 22.47 10.76
C LYS A 111 -12.03 21.72 9.51
N GLY A 112 -11.81 20.41 9.58
CA GLY A 112 -11.35 19.56 8.46
C GLY A 112 -12.28 18.41 8.05
N ALA A 113 -13.46 18.24 8.68
CA ALA A 113 -14.35 17.12 8.38
C ALA A 113 -15.21 17.41 7.13
N SER A 114 -14.70 17.03 5.96
CA SER A 114 -15.49 16.90 4.72
C SER A 114 -15.79 15.41 4.48
N GLN A 115 -17.07 15.05 4.39
CA GLN A 115 -17.48 13.71 3.94
C GLN A 115 -17.68 13.74 2.42
N GLU A 116 -16.61 13.96 1.67
CA GLU A 116 -16.60 13.60 0.26
C GLU A 116 -16.32 12.10 0.16
N SER A 117 -17.34 11.33 -0.21
CA SER A 117 -17.10 10.03 -0.81
C SER A 117 -16.42 10.27 -2.16
N LYS A 118 -15.08 10.30 -2.20
CA LYS A 118 -14.35 10.29 -3.47
C LYS A 118 -14.72 8.98 -4.16
N ALA A 119 -15.51 9.07 -5.23
CA ALA A 119 -15.69 7.96 -6.14
C ALA A 119 -14.29 7.57 -6.63
N PHE A 120 -14.00 6.28 -6.69
CA PHE A 120 -12.70 5.80 -7.16
C PHE A 120 -12.45 6.29 -8.59
N GLU A 121 -11.58 7.30 -8.74
CA GLU A 121 -11.30 7.92 -10.02
C GLU A 121 -10.29 7.09 -10.81
N VAL A 122 -10.28 7.25 -12.13
CA VAL A 122 -9.34 6.54 -13.04
C VAL A 122 -7.88 6.77 -12.61
N GLY A 123 -7.55 7.94 -12.06
CA GLY A 123 -6.22 8.23 -11.54
C GLY A 123 -5.82 7.37 -10.33
N ASP A 124 -6.76 7.01 -9.46
CA ASP A 124 -6.49 6.16 -8.30
C ASP A 124 -6.32 4.70 -8.71
N LEU A 125 -7.08 4.24 -9.71
CA LEU A 125 -6.88 2.95 -10.37
C LEU A 125 -5.46 2.81 -10.93
N VAL A 126 -4.99 3.84 -11.64
CA VAL A 126 -3.66 3.83 -12.28
C VAL A 126 -2.55 3.78 -11.23
N LYS A 127 -2.67 4.52 -10.12
CA LYS A 127 -1.70 4.47 -9.02
C LYS A 127 -1.64 3.09 -8.37
N VAL A 128 -2.79 2.47 -8.12
CA VAL A 128 -2.88 1.11 -7.57
C VAL A 128 -2.25 0.11 -8.54
N LEU A 129 -2.58 0.20 -9.84
CA LEU A 129 -2.00 -0.65 -10.87
C LEU A 129 -0.48 -0.49 -10.96
N HIS A 130 0.01 0.75 -10.95
CA HIS A 130 1.45 1.04 -10.97
C HIS A 130 2.16 0.44 -9.75
N LEU A 131 1.58 0.55 -8.56
CA LEU A 131 2.13 -0.01 -7.33
C LEU A 131 2.12 -1.54 -7.35
N LEU A 132 1.05 -2.15 -7.87
CA LEU A 132 0.95 -3.61 -8.04
C LEU A 132 2.00 -4.13 -9.01
N LEU A 133 2.16 -3.47 -10.16
CA LEU A 133 3.18 -3.83 -11.15
C LEU A 133 4.59 -3.64 -10.59
N LEU A 134 4.84 -2.57 -9.85
CA LEU A 134 6.13 -2.32 -9.21
C LEU A 134 6.47 -3.39 -8.16
N SER A 135 5.49 -3.78 -7.35
CA SER A 135 5.63 -4.84 -6.34
C SER A 135 5.84 -6.21 -6.99
N PHE A 136 5.11 -6.51 -8.08
CA PHE A 136 5.29 -7.72 -8.87
C PHE A 136 6.69 -7.79 -9.47
N ASN A 137 7.18 -6.71 -10.09
CA ASN A 137 8.55 -6.65 -10.63
C ASN A 137 9.59 -6.93 -9.55
N PHE A 138 9.46 -6.27 -8.40
CA PHE A 138 10.38 -6.44 -7.28
C PHE A 138 10.40 -7.88 -6.75
N GLY A 139 9.20 -8.43 -6.49
CA GLY A 139 9.06 -9.81 -6.00
C GLY A 139 9.63 -10.84 -6.97
N MET A 140 9.33 -10.69 -8.26
CA MET A 140 9.81 -11.60 -9.31
C MET A 140 11.34 -11.55 -9.45
N GLN A 141 11.94 -10.35 -9.40
CA GLN A 141 13.40 -10.20 -9.49
C GLN A 141 14.13 -10.89 -8.32
N ILE A 142 13.63 -10.75 -7.09
CA ILE A 142 14.23 -11.42 -5.92
C ILE A 142 13.99 -12.92 -5.97
N TRP A 143 12.75 -13.34 -6.24
CA TRP A 143 12.38 -14.75 -6.20
C TRP A 143 13.15 -15.56 -7.25
N VAL A 144 13.11 -15.15 -8.51
CA VAL A 144 13.72 -15.92 -9.61
C VAL A 144 15.24 -15.90 -9.52
N SER A 145 15.85 -14.76 -9.19
CA SER A 145 17.31 -14.61 -9.20
C SER A 145 18.02 -15.29 -8.03
N TYR A 146 17.37 -15.39 -6.87
CA TYR A 146 18.02 -15.87 -5.64
C TYR A 146 17.37 -17.12 -5.09
N ILE A 147 16.06 -17.04 -4.79
CA ILE A 147 15.36 -18.09 -4.03
C ILE A 147 15.14 -19.32 -4.91
N SER A 148 14.63 -19.14 -6.13
CA SER A 148 14.32 -20.23 -7.04
C SER A 148 15.57 -21.02 -7.43
N GLY A 149 16.66 -20.35 -7.83
CA GLY A 149 17.90 -21.03 -8.20
C GLY A 149 18.51 -21.84 -7.04
N TYR A 150 18.51 -21.25 -5.83
CA TYR A 150 19.01 -21.93 -4.64
C TYR A 150 18.16 -23.15 -4.25
N VAL A 151 16.83 -23.01 -4.26
CA VAL A 151 15.91 -24.11 -3.91
C VAL A 151 16.01 -25.25 -4.91
N LEU A 152 16.00 -24.95 -6.21
CA LEU A 152 16.04 -25.98 -7.25
C LEU A 152 17.39 -26.71 -7.28
N SER A 153 18.52 -26.00 -7.15
CA SER A 153 19.85 -26.64 -7.17
C SER A 153 20.08 -27.66 -6.06
N ARG A 154 19.29 -27.62 -4.98
CA ARG A 154 19.37 -28.57 -3.86
C ARG A 154 18.38 -29.72 -3.94
N GLN A 155 17.32 -29.59 -4.73
CA GLN A 155 16.21 -30.55 -4.74
C GLN A 155 16.16 -31.42 -5.99
N VAL A 156 16.71 -30.95 -7.12
CA VAL A 156 16.68 -31.68 -8.38
C VAL A 156 18.10 -32.03 -8.85
N THR A 157 18.20 -33.05 -9.70
CA THR A 157 19.46 -33.39 -10.35
C THR A 157 19.90 -32.28 -11.29
N ARG A 158 21.20 -32.12 -11.52
CA ARG A 158 21.75 -31.06 -12.38
C ARG A 158 21.20 -31.12 -13.81
N ASN A 159 21.02 -32.32 -14.37
CA ASN A 159 20.43 -32.53 -15.69
C ASN A 159 18.94 -32.14 -15.76
N THR A 160 18.21 -32.34 -14.66
CA THR A 160 16.80 -31.95 -14.54
C THR A 160 16.68 -30.45 -14.30
N PHE A 161 17.56 -29.90 -13.46
CA PHE A 161 17.70 -28.47 -13.21
C PHE A 161 17.81 -27.70 -14.52
N ALA A 162 18.69 -28.14 -15.42
CA ALA A 162 18.88 -27.45 -16.70
C ALA A 162 17.61 -27.40 -17.57
N VAL A 163 16.86 -28.49 -17.63
CA VAL A 163 15.60 -28.59 -18.40
C VAL A 163 14.50 -27.75 -17.76
N VAL A 164 14.40 -27.79 -16.44
CA VAL A 164 13.41 -27.01 -15.70
C VAL A 164 13.68 -25.52 -15.91
N GLN A 165 14.93 -25.09 -15.74
CA GLN A 165 15.34 -23.71 -15.92
C GLN A 165 15.13 -23.22 -17.35
N SER A 166 15.42 -24.02 -18.38
CA SER A 166 15.19 -23.62 -19.78
C SER A 166 13.73 -23.33 -20.12
N MET A 167 12.79 -23.96 -19.41
CA MET A 167 11.35 -23.72 -19.61
C MET A 167 10.87 -22.48 -18.84
N PHE A 168 11.40 -22.29 -17.63
CA PHE A 168 10.97 -21.23 -16.74
C PHE A 168 11.60 -19.87 -17.06
N PHE A 169 12.90 -19.82 -17.38
CA PHE A 169 13.62 -18.57 -17.62
C PHE A 169 13.01 -17.69 -18.71
N PRO A 170 12.61 -18.20 -19.90
CA PRO A 170 12.01 -17.35 -20.92
C PRO A 170 10.73 -16.69 -20.41
N VAL A 171 9.82 -17.46 -19.81
CA VAL A 171 8.55 -16.94 -19.30
C VAL A 171 8.79 -15.85 -18.26
N TYR A 172 9.71 -16.06 -17.33
CA TYR A 172 10.04 -15.07 -16.31
C TYR A 172 10.68 -13.81 -16.87
N ASN A 173 11.70 -13.96 -17.73
CA ASN A 173 12.43 -12.82 -18.28
C ASN A 173 11.55 -11.96 -19.21
N TYR A 174 10.71 -12.58 -20.04
CA TYR A 174 9.75 -11.84 -20.87
C TYR A 174 8.63 -11.19 -20.05
N SER A 175 8.14 -11.85 -19.01
CA SER A 175 7.15 -11.25 -18.09
C SER A 175 7.74 -10.03 -17.39
N LEU A 176 9.01 -10.12 -16.96
CA LEU A 176 9.74 -9.02 -16.33
C LEU A 176 10.00 -7.86 -17.29
N LEU A 177 10.37 -8.16 -18.55
CA LEU A 177 10.55 -7.14 -19.58
C LEU A 177 9.23 -6.41 -19.87
N LEU A 178 8.15 -7.16 -20.05
CA LEU A 178 6.82 -6.60 -20.30
C LEU A 178 6.39 -5.69 -19.15
N SER A 179 6.55 -6.15 -17.91
CA SER A 179 6.16 -5.36 -16.75
C SER A 179 6.99 -4.09 -16.60
N ASN A 180 8.29 -4.10 -16.95
CA ASN A 180 9.11 -2.89 -16.99
C ASN A 180 8.69 -1.93 -18.11
N ILE A 181 8.33 -2.44 -19.29
CA ILE A 181 7.81 -1.61 -20.40
C ILE A 181 6.50 -0.94 -20.00
N VAL A 182 5.58 -1.69 -19.38
CA VAL A 182 4.30 -1.14 -18.91
C VAL A 182 4.54 -0.08 -17.81
N LEU A 183 5.45 -0.31 -16.87
CA LEU A 183 5.79 0.68 -15.85
C LEU A 183 6.34 1.97 -16.46
N LEU A 184 7.22 1.87 -17.46
CA LEU A 184 7.74 3.03 -18.19
C LEU A 184 6.61 3.76 -18.95
N ALA A 185 5.75 3.01 -19.63
CA ALA A 185 4.63 3.58 -20.40
C ALA A 185 3.61 4.29 -19.50
N VAL A 186 3.25 3.67 -18.36
CA VAL A 186 2.36 4.30 -17.36
C VAL A 186 3.00 5.55 -16.79
N TYR A 187 4.31 5.52 -16.48
CA TYR A 187 5.02 6.70 -16.01
C TYR A 187 5.06 7.82 -17.07
N ALA A 188 5.26 7.49 -18.34
CA ALA A 188 5.30 8.47 -19.43
C ALA A 188 3.94 9.08 -19.76
N VAL A 189 2.85 8.31 -19.70
CA VAL A 189 1.49 8.78 -20.03
C VAL A 189 0.86 9.57 -18.89
N TYR A 190 1.10 9.15 -17.64
CA TYR A 190 0.50 9.76 -16.45
C TYR A 190 1.47 10.67 -15.69
N GLN A 191 2.47 11.22 -16.39
CA GLN A 191 3.40 12.19 -15.81
C GLN A 191 2.61 13.39 -15.26
N PRO A 192 2.71 13.73 -13.96
CA PRO A 192 2.10 14.94 -13.45
C PRO A 192 2.79 16.15 -14.11
N GLU A 193 2.01 17.05 -14.73
CA GLU A 193 2.52 18.23 -15.45
C GLU A 193 3.42 19.16 -14.59
N GLU A 194 3.41 19.03 -13.26
CA GLU A 194 4.30 19.74 -12.33
C GLU A 194 5.74 19.17 -12.26
N GLU A 195 6.01 17.98 -12.82
CA GLU A 195 7.29 17.27 -12.66
C GLU A 195 8.27 17.52 -13.82
N VAL A 196 8.05 18.57 -14.63
CA VAL A 196 8.96 19.05 -15.69
C VAL A 196 10.17 19.78 -15.06
N ASP A 197 10.83 19.11 -14.14
CA ASP A 197 12.10 19.52 -13.52
C ASP A 197 13.06 18.31 -13.50
N SER A 198 14.32 18.55 -13.10
CA SER A 198 15.44 17.59 -13.05
C SER A 198 15.07 16.20 -12.45
N ASP A 199 14.11 16.16 -11.52
CA ASP A 199 13.68 14.93 -10.84
C ASP A 199 12.79 14.00 -11.68
N GLY A 200 11.97 14.54 -12.59
CA GLY A 200 11.15 13.75 -13.50
C GLY A 200 12.00 13.01 -14.54
N GLY A 201 13.05 13.68 -15.04
CA GLY A 201 14.03 13.10 -15.96
C GLY A 201 14.85 11.97 -15.33
N ARG A 202 15.23 12.12 -14.06
CA ARG A 202 15.93 11.07 -13.29
C ARG A 202 15.09 9.80 -13.14
N GLN A 203 13.81 9.92 -12.79
CA GLN A 203 12.90 8.77 -12.69
C GLN A 203 12.67 8.08 -14.04
N MET A 204 12.52 8.86 -15.11
CA MET A 204 12.39 8.31 -16.47
C MET A 204 13.63 7.48 -16.84
N ALA A 205 14.83 7.98 -16.53
CA ALA A 205 16.08 7.26 -16.76
C ALA A 205 16.19 5.97 -15.93
N LEU A 206 15.64 5.94 -14.70
CA LEU A 206 15.60 4.73 -13.87
C LEU A 206 14.66 3.66 -14.44
N TYR A 207 13.48 4.03 -14.94
CA TYR A 207 12.61 3.08 -15.65
C TYR A 207 13.22 2.63 -16.98
N GLY A 208 13.81 3.56 -17.74
CA GLY A 208 14.50 3.24 -19.00
C GLY A 208 15.66 2.28 -18.82
N SER A 209 16.51 2.50 -17.82
CA SER A 209 17.60 1.57 -17.47
C SER A 209 17.07 0.19 -17.04
N SER A 210 15.96 0.12 -16.30
CA SER A 210 15.32 -1.15 -15.93
C SER A 210 14.81 -1.92 -17.15
N VAL A 211 14.22 -1.23 -18.14
CA VAL A 211 13.80 -1.84 -19.42
C VAL A 211 15.01 -2.34 -20.21
N ILE A 212 16.09 -1.56 -20.29
CA ILE A 212 17.31 -1.97 -21.00
C ILE A 212 17.92 -3.21 -20.34
N MET A 213 18.08 -3.21 -19.01
CA MET A 213 18.67 -4.34 -18.28
C MET A 213 17.81 -5.60 -18.39
N SER A 214 16.49 -5.49 -18.22
CA SER A 214 15.58 -6.63 -18.41
C SER A 214 15.55 -7.12 -19.87
N GLY A 215 15.69 -6.21 -20.84
CA GLY A 215 15.83 -6.55 -22.27
C GLY A 215 17.12 -7.32 -22.57
N LEU A 216 18.25 -6.89 -22.02
CA LEU A 216 19.54 -7.58 -22.13
C LEU A 216 19.48 -8.99 -21.53
N ILE A 217 18.78 -9.16 -20.41
CA ILE A 217 18.57 -10.47 -19.79
C ILE A 217 17.67 -11.34 -20.68
N ALA A 218 16.52 -10.83 -21.12
CA ALA A 218 15.52 -11.62 -21.84
C ALA A 218 15.97 -12.01 -23.26
N LEU A 219 16.61 -11.09 -23.99
CA LEU A 219 16.92 -11.25 -25.40
C LEU A 219 18.32 -11.81 -25.66
N TRP A 220 19.28 -11.53 -24.77
CA TRP A 220 20.68 -11.89 -24.98
C TRP A 220 21.17 -12.93 -23.97
N CYS A 221 21.17 -12.60 -22.68
CA CYS A 221 21.80 -13.45 -21.68
C CYS A 221 21.02 -14.75 -21.44
N GLY A 222 19.68 -14.68 -21.39
CA GLY A 222 18.79 -15.82 -21.18
C GLY A 222 18.96 -16.95 -22.19
N PRO A 223 18.83 -16.71 -23.51
CA PRO A 223 19.03 -17.77 -24.52
C PRO A 223 20.46 -18.32 -24.50
N GLN A 224 21.47 -17.45 -24.34
CA GLN A 224 22.88 -17.87 -24.32
C GLN A 224 23.21 -18.76 -23.12
N SER A 225 22.77 -18.38 -21.91
CA SER A 225 22.95 -19.21 -20.71
C SER A 225 22.25 -20.56 -20.84
N THR A 226 21.06 -20.60 -21.45
CA THR A 226 20.30 -21.84 -21.65
C THR A 226 20.99 -22.79 -22.63
N GLU A 227 21.48 -22.26 -23.75
CA GLU A 227 22.22 -23.04 -24.74
C GLU A 227 23.50 -23.64 -24.15
N LEU A 228 24.27 -22.84 -23.41
CA LEU A 228 25.50 -23.29 -22.75
C LEU A 228 25.22 -24.36 -21.68
N MET A 229 24.11 -24.24 -20.93
CA MET A 229 23.68 -25.28 -20.00
C MET A 229 23.37 -26.60 -20.71
N PHE A 230 22.74 -26.57 -21.88
CA PHE A 230 22.47 -27.79 -22.66
C PHE A 230 23.75 -28.41 -23.22
N GLN A 231 24.69 -27.60 -23.70
CA GLN A 231 25.99 -28.10 -24.15
C GLN A 231 26.78 -28.76 -23.01
N MET A 232 26.78 -28.14 -21.83
CA MET A 232 27.40 -28.73 -20.65
C MET A 232 26.69 -30.02 -20.24
N LYS A 233 25.37 -30.03 -20.21
CA LYS A 233 24.56 -31.22 -19.93
C LYS A 233 24.84 -32.38 -20.88
N GLU A 234 24.97 -32.13 -22.18
CA GLU A 234 25.31 -33.17 -23.17
C GLU A 234 26.64 -33.86 -22.81
N VAL A 235 27.68 -33.07 -22.54
CA VAL A 235 29.01 -33.59 -22.17
C VAL A 235 28.97 -34.30 -20.81
N GLU A 236 28.21 -33.79 -19.84
CA GLU A 236 28.01 -34.45 -18.55
C GLU A 236 27.36 -35.83 -18.73
N GLN A 237 26.35 -35.95 -19.60
CA GLN A 237 25.68 -37.21 -19.89
C GLN A 237 26.59 -38.24 -20.59
N GLU A 238 27.46 -37.80 -21.51
CA GLU A 238 28.45 -38.68 -22.17
C GLU A 238 29.41 -39.33 -21.17
N HIS A 239 29.67 -38.65 -20.05
CA HIS A 239 30.56 -39.12 -18.99
C HIS A 239 29.82 -39.79 -17.81
N GLY A 240 28.50 -39.96 -17.92
CA GLY A 240 27.66 -40.58 -16.88
C GLY A 240 27.38 -39.69 -15.66
N LEU A 241 27.60 -38.38 -15.76
CA LEU A 241 27.45 -37.39 -14.69
C LEU A 241 26.09 -36.64 -14.77
N GLY A 242 25.74 -35.92 -13.69
CA GLY A 242 24.62 -34.97 -13.65
C GLY A 242 23.28 -35.55 -13.18
N ASN A 243 23.28 -36.81 -12.72
CA ASN A 243 22.14 -37.48 -12.10
C ASN A 243 22.19 -37.42 -10.56
N GLU A 244 23.27 -36.91 -9.98
CA GLU A 244 23.34 -36.67 -8.54
C GLU A 244 22.44 -35.50 -8.12
N ILE A 245 21.94 -35.57 -6.88
CA ILE A 245 21.07 -34.56 -6.28
C ILE A 245 21.88 -33.76 -5.25
N GLY A 246 21.84 -32.44 -5.37
CA GLY A 246 22.48 -31.53 -4.43
C GLY A 246 23.98 -31.30 -4.69
N PRO A 247 24.64 -30.50 -3.84
CA PRO A 247 26.04 -30.16 -4.02
C PRO A 247 26.93 -31.39 -3.74
N SER A 248 27.54 -31.88 -4.81
CA SER A 248 28.80 -32.62 -4.85
C SER A 248 28.96 -33.89 -4.01
N SER A 249 28.33 -34.99 -4.44
CA SER A 249 28.92 -36.32 -4.19
C SER A 249 30.13 -36.61 -5.08
N GLU A 250 30.26 -35.94 -6.23
CA GLU A 250 31.27 -36.23 -7.28
C GLU A 250 32.04 -34.99 -7.76
N GLU A 251 32.40 -34.06 -6.85
CA GLU A 251 33.13 -32.82 -7.19
C GLU A 251 34.40 -33.09 -8.02
N ASP A 252 35.19 -34.08 -7.57
CA ASP A 252 36.43 -34.46 -8.24
C ASP A 252 36.20 -34.97 -9.67
N ALA A 253 35.03 -35.52 -9.98
CA ALA A 253 34.71 -36.00 -11.33
C ALA A 253 34.47 -34.83 -12.29
N TYR A 254 33.82 -33.77 -11.80
CA TYR A 254 33.62 -32.53 -12.55
C TYR A 254 34.90 -31.75 -12.77
N ASP A 255 35.79 -31.71 -11.78
CA ASP A 255 37.10 -31.07 -11.93
C ASP A 255 37.96 -31.81 -12.96
N ARG A 256 37.96 -33.14 -12.93
CA ARG A 256 38.62 -33.96 -13.96
C ARG A 256 38.01 -33.73 -15.35
N LEU A 257 36.68 -33.61 -15.46
CA LEU A 257 36.02 -33.31 -16.73
C LEU A 257 36.40 -31.92 -17.26
N TRP A 258 36.49 -30.94 -16.37
CA TRP A 258 36.92 -29.58 -16.69
C TRP A 258 38.36 -29.50 -17.21
N GLU A 259 39.26 -30.32 -16.67
CA GLU A 259 40.65 -30.37 -17.12
C GLU A 259 40.81 -31.14 -18.44
N ARG A 260 40.05 -32.22 -18.62
CA ARG A 260 40.16 -33.10 -19.79
C ARG A 260 39.47 -32.57 -21.03
N ASP A 261 38.27 -32.00 -20.91
CA ASP A 261 37.45 -31.61 -22.05
C ASP A 261 37.51 -30.08 -22.30
N PRO A 262 38.15 -29.64 -23.41
CA PRO A 262 38.21 -28.22 -23.75
C PRO A 262 36.83 -27.63 -24.11
N LYS A 263 35.89 -28.43 -24.64
CA LYS A 263 34.51 -28.01 -24.94
C LYS A 263 33.78 -27.70 -23.64
N TYR A 264 33.81 -28.62 -22.68
CA TYR A 264 33.17 -28.42 -21.36
C TYR A 264 33.73 -27.19 -20.64
N ARG A 265 35.06 -27.04 -20.63
CA ARG A 265 35.73 -25.87 -20.02
C ARG A 265 35.32 -24.56 -20.67
N THR A 266 35.25 -24.52 -22.00
CA THR A 266 34.89 -23.29 -22.73
C THR A 266 33.43 -22.92 -22.49
N SER A 267 32.52 -23.88 -22.62
CA SER A 267 31.09 -23.66 -22.37
C SER A 267 30.83 -23.25 -20.93
N GLY A 268 31.50 -23.88 -19.96
CA GLY A 268 31.37 -23.52 -18.55
C GLY A 268 31.92 -22.14 -18.19
N ARG A 269 33.04 -21.71 -18.80
CA ARG A 269 33.54 -20.34 -18.63
C ARG A 269 32.58 -19.31 -19.20
N MET A 270 32.06 -19.55 -20.40
CA MET A 270 31.06 -18.66 -21.00
C MET A 270 29.78 -18.63 -20.18
N PHE A 271 29.34 -19.78 -19.66
CA PHE A 271 28.16 -19.86 -18.80
C PHE A 271 28.35 -19.01 -17.53
N LEU A 272 29.51 -19.11 -16.88
CA LEU A 272 29.82 -18.30 -15.69
C LEU A 272 29.79 -16.80 -16.01
N ILE A 273 30.31 -16.38 -17.16
CA ILE A 273 30.30 -14.98 -17.61
C ILE A 273 28.86 -14.49 -17.81
N PHE A 274 28.03 -15.22 -18.57
CA PHE A 274 26.65 -14.83 -18.82
C PHE A 274 25.77 -14.89 -17.56
N ASN A 275 25.99 -15.86 -16.68
CA ASN A 275 25.30 -15.94 -15.40
C ASN A 275 25.66 -14.75 -14.49
N THR A 276 26.95 -14.40 -14.41
CA THR A 276 27.41 -13.22 -13.65
C THR A 276 26.87 -11.93 -14.25
N MET A 277 26.82 -11.81 -15.57
CA MET A 277 26.21 -10.67 -16.26
C MET A 277 24.72 -10.54 -15.92
N THR A 278 23.98 -11.66 -15.99
CA THR A 278 22.55 -11.70 -15.62
C THR A 278 22.34 -11.26 -14.17
N PHE A 279 23.19 -11.71 -13.26
CA PHE A 279 23.17 -11.29 -11.85
C PHE A 279 23.37 -9.78 -11.69
N VAL A 280 24.37 -9.20 -12.37
CA VAL A 280 24.65 -7.75 -12.32
C VAL A 280 23.50 -6.94 -12.91
N CYS A 281 22.94 -7.36 -14.04
CA CYS A 281 21.78 -6.71 -14.63
C CYS A 281 20.55 -6.78 -13.70
N ASN A 282 20.31 -7.93 -13.07
CA ASN A 282 19.23 -8.08 -12.08
C ASN A 282 19.44 -7.22 -10.84
N LEU A 283 20.65 -7.16 -10.29
CA LEU A 283 20.96 -6.29 -9.16
C LEU A 283 20.73 -4.82 -9.49
N THR A 284 21.15 -4.40 -10.68
CA THR A 284 20.92 -3.04 -11.18
C THR A 284 19.42 -2.75 -11.30
N GLY A 285 18.64 -3.68 -11.86
CA GLY A 285 17.18 -3.57 -11.94
C GLY A 285 16.50 -3.45 -10.57
N ILE A 286 16.98 -4.21 -9.57
CA ILE A 286 16.47 -4.14 -8.19
C ILE A 286 16.75 -2.76 -7.60
N ILE A 287 17.96 -2.23 -7.76
CA ILE A 287 18.34 -0.90 -7.27
C ILE A 287 17.46 0.19 -7.90
N CYS A 288 17.25 0.13 -9.21
CA CYS A 288 16.36 1.07 -9.92
C CYS A 288 14.92 0.98 -9.41
N THR A 289 14.42 -0.24 -9.21
CA THR A 289 13.05 -0.50 -8.71
C THR A 289 12.88 0.01 -7.28
N ILE A 290 13.84 -0.25 -6.38
CA ILE A 290 13.84 0.23 -5.00
C ILE A 290 13.87 1.75 -4.96
N THR A 291 14.74 2.38 -5.75
CA THR A 291 14.84 3.85 -5.80
C THR A 291 13.51 4.47 -6.23
N ASN A 292 12.87 3.90 -7.26
CA ASN A 292 11.54 4.33 -7.70
C ASN A 292 10.46 4.13 -6.63
N LEU A 293 10.52 3.02 -5.87
CA LEU A 293 9.57 2.75 -4.78
C LEU A 293 9.73 3.74 -3.63
N VAL A 294 10.98 3.99 -3.20
CA VAL A 294 11.30 4.94 -2.13
C VAL A 294 10.88 6.35 -2.53
N TYR A 295 11.15 6.77 -3.76
CA TYR A 295 10.74 8.09 -4.25
C TYR A 295 9.22 8.27 -4.15
N LYS A 296 8.44 7.28 -4.61
CA LYS A 296 6.98 7.32 -4.51
C LYS A 296 6.51 7.32 -3.05
N ALA A 297 7.13 6.51 -2.18
CA ALA A 297 6.78 6.46 -0.76
C ALA A 297 7.01 7.80 -0.06
N LEU A 298 8.14 8.47 -0.33
CA LEU A 298 8.44 9.79 0.23
C LEU A 298 7.44 10.84 -0.25
N LYS A 299 7.09 10.83 -1.54
CA LYS A 299 6.12 11.78 -2.11
C LYS A 299 4.68 11.53 -1.64
N LEU A 300 4.34 10.29 -1.30
CA LEU A 300 3.07 9.94 -0.62
C LEU A 300 3.06 10.41 0.84
N SER A 301 4.19 10.42 1.53
CA SER A 301 4.30 10.87 2.93
C SER A 301 4.30 12.38 3.11
N SER A 302 4.60 13.14 2.05
CA SER A 302 4.60 14.61 2.07
C SER A 302 3.21 15.22 1.81
N ILE A 303 2.18 14.39 1.64
CA ILE A 303 0.76 14.78 1.46
C ILE A 303 0.02 14.48 2.76
#